data_AF-A0A2D9F5X7-F1
#
_entry.id   AF-A0A2D9F5X7-F1
#
_cell.length_a   1.000
_cell.length_b   1.000
_cell.length_c   1.000
_cell.angle_alpha   90.00
_cell.angle_beta   90.00
_cell.angle_gamma   90.00
#
_symmetry.space_group_name_H-M   'P 1'
#
loop_
_entity.id
_entity.type
_entity.pdbx_description
1 polymer ?
#
loop_
_entity_poly.entity_id
_entity_poly.type
_entity_poly.pdbx_seq_one_letter_code
_entity_poly.pdbx_strand_id
1 'polypeptide(L)'
;MRVNMMSKIFAALVVLALTAACANVQFPKTEISTKIETFTEPPVGVKSTASIGDTLISQGIKVETPGIRLTAAYRTEWVRNSGHRAFPFFFEAATVLKKIGSMNGVPLYVGPSVGGVMAADGTQLGAPYGIAVTDGGEVKFVYAMGGVIEETPGRNAAFEKTTLVGENEKNFRQDFLYNGRNKEELFFSYREFKSDLARPAFQQDVRYLIADSKNIGFKSLRLRVLEATNQDITYIIEKPFD
;
A
#
# COMPACT_ATOMS: atom_id res chain seq x y z
N MET A 1 26.73 16.50 69.13
CA MET A 1 26.81 16.79 67.68
C MET A 1 26.34 15.55 66.90
N ARG A 2 25.02 15.34 66.79
CA ARG A 2 24.42 14.21 66.06
C ARG A 2 23.40 14.79 65.10
N VAL A 3 23.85 15.12 63.89
CA VAL A 3 23.01 15.61 62.81
C VAL A 3 23.03 14.58 61.68
N ASN A 4 21.82 14.17 61.29
CA ASN A 4 21.46 13.67 59.96
C ASN A 4 22.11 12.39 59.42
N MET A 5 21.69 11.23 59.94
CA MET A 5 21.74 9.98 59.17
C MET A 5 20.42 9.68 58.46
N MET A 6 19.26 9.99 59.05
CA MET A 6 17.94 9.77 58.43
C MET A 6 17.64 10.74 57.26
N SER A 7 18.13 11.98 57.32
CA SER A 7 17.94 12.98 56.24
C SER A 7 18.74 12.65 54.96
N LYS A 8 19.90 11.98 55.09
CA LYS A 8 20.72 11.56 53.94
C LYS A 8 20.16 10.33 53.23
N ILE A 9 19.50 9.43 53.97
CA ILE A 9 18.84 8.24 53.40
C ILE A 9 17.57 8.64 52.63
N PHE A 10 16.82 9.63 53.13
CA PHE A 10 15.66 10.16 52.42
C PHE A 10 16.04 10.93 51.14
N ALA A 11 17.15 11.69 51.16
CA ALA A 11 17.66 12.36 49.96
C ALA A 11 18.18 11.37 48.91
N ALA A 12 18.79 10.24 49.32
CA ALA A 12 19.26 9.20 48.40
C ALA A 12 18.11 8.43 47.72
N LEU A 13 16.99 8.20 48.41
CA LEU A 13 15.80 7.54 47.87
C LEU A 13 15.00 8.43 46.91
N VAL A 14 15.01 9.75 47.09
CA VAL A 14 14.35 10.70 46.18
C VAL A 14 15.18 10.96 44.92
N VAL A 15 16.52 10.89 45.01
CA VAL A 15 17.41 11.04 43.84
C VAL A 15 17.43 9.78 42.96
N LEU A 16 17.21 8.59 43.53
CA LEU A 16 17.13 7.34 42.76
C LEU A 16 15.80 7.14 42.01
N ALA A 17 14.78 7.94 42.34
CA ALA A 17 13.48 7.92 41.65
C ALA A 17 13.43 8.80 40.38
N LEU A 18 14.49 9.56 40.08
CA LEU A 18 14.51 10.54 38.98
C LEU A 18 15.25 10.07 37.72
N THR A 19 15.75 8.83 37.65
CA THR A 19 16.63 8.38 36.55
C THR A 19 16.06 7.27 35.67
N ALA A 20 14.74 7.08 35.62
CA ALA A 20 14.12 6.12 34.71
C ALA A 20 12.90 6.69 33.98
N ALA A 21 13.09 7.84 33.32
CA ALA A 21 12.22 8.26 32.23
C ALA A 21 12.96 8.12 30.90
N CYS A 22 13.47 6.92 30.60
CA CYS A 22 13.77 6.58 29.22
C CYS A 22 12.42 6.45 28.51
N ALA A 23 12.14 7.34 27.56
CA ALA A 23 11.01 7.21 26.67
C ALA A 23 11.11 5.86 25.93
N ASN A 24 10.34 4.86 26.37
CA ASN A 24 10.29 3.55 25.73
C ASN A 24 9.52 3.71 24.41
N VAL A 25 10.25 3.83 23.30
CA VAL A 25 9.68 3.75 21.96
C VAL A 25 9.09 2.35 21.79
N GLN A 26 7.78 2.25 21.60
CA GLN A 26 7.08 0.98 21.37
C GLN A 26 7.06 0.68 19.87
N PHE A 27 7.37 -0.56 19.51
CA PHE A 27 7.35 -1.03 18.12
C PHE A 27 6.07 -1.80 17.83
N PRO A 28 5.38 -1.52 16.71
CA PRO A 28 4.14 -2.20 16.38
C PRO A 28 4.38 -3.67 16.10
N LYS A 29 3.42 -4.51 16.47
CA LYS A 29 3.41 -5.92 16.08
C LYS A 29 2.90 -6.03 14.64
N THR A 30 3.74 -6.57 13.76
CA THR A 30 3.37 -6.76 12.34
C THR A 30 2.39 -7.92 12.20
N GLU A 31 1.12 -7.59 11.98
CA GLU A 31 0.04 -8.55 11.71
C GLU A 31 -0.74 -8.07 10.48
N ILE A 32 -0.17 -8.32 9.30
CA ILE A 32 -0.80 -7.92 8.03
C ILE A 32 -1.55 -9.14 7.47
N SER A 33 -2.87 -9.14 7.60
CA SER A 33 -3.73 -10.06 6.87
C SER A 33 -3.92 -9.55 5.44
N THR A 34 -2.89 -9.68 4.60
CA THR A 34 -3.03 -9.43 3.16
C THR A 34 -3.80 -10.56 2.51
N LYS A 35 -4.88 -10.24 1.78
CA LYS A 35 -5.53 -11.22 0.90
C LYS A 35 -4.78 -11.21 -0.43
N ILE A 36 -4.28 -12.37 -0.85
CA ILE A 36 -3.61 -12.55 -2.13
C ILE A 36 -4.59 -13.27 -3.05
N GLU A 37 -4.92 -12.65 -4.18
CA GLU A 37 -5.79 -13.23 -5.19
C GLU A 37 -5.07 -13.24 -6.54
N THR A 38 -5.22 -14.32 -7.27
CA THR A 38 -4.86 -14.39 -8.69
C THR A 38 -6.08 -14.04 -9.53
N PHE A 39 -5.89 -13.28 -10.60
CA PHE A 39 -6.96 -12.94 -11.53
C PHE A 39 -6.53 -13.17 -12.98
N THR A 40 -7.51 -13.35 -13.86
CA THR A 40 -7.34 -13.45 -15.30
C THR A 40 -8.59 -12.91 -15.96
N GLU A 41 -8.44 -11.86 -16.75
CA GLU A 41 -9.53 -11.14 -17.38
C GLU A 41 -9.23 -10.93 -18.87
N PRO A 42 -10.11 -11.35 -19.79
CA PRO A 42 -11.31 -12.16 -19.56
C PRO A 42 -10.97 -13.61 -19.13
N PRO A 43 -11.95 -14.37 -18.59
CA PRO A 43 -11.73 -15.77 -18.23
C PRO A 43 -11.36 -16.65 -19.44
N VAL A 44 -10.56 -17.69 -19.18
CA VAL A 44 -10.15 -18.67 -20.18
C VAL A 44 -11.36 -19.37 -20.80
N GLY A 45 -11.34 -19.57 -22.11
CA GLY A 45 -12.40 -20.24 -22.86
C GLY A 45 -13.60 -19.36 -23.23
N VAL A 46 -13.67 -18.11 -22.75
CA VAL A 46 -14.76 -17.18 -23.08
C VAL A 46 -14.48 -16.47 -24.40
N LYS A 47 -15.50 -16.42 -25.27
CA LYS A 47 -15.48 -15.59 -26.49
C LYS A 47 -15.54 -14.13 -26.08
N SER A 48 -14.51 -13.37 -26.43
CA SER A 48 -14.36 -11.96 -26.07
C SER A 48 -14.11 -11.12 -27.32
N THR A 49 -14.50 -9.85 -27.25
CA THR A 49 -14.26 -8.85 -28.30
C THR A 49 -13.56 -7.65 -27.69
N ALA A 50 -12.58 -7.10 -28.39
CA ALA A 50 -11.79 -5.96 -27.97
C ALA A 50 -11.53 -5.04 -29.17
N SER A 51 -11.48 -3.74 -28.94
CA SER A 51 -11.16 -2.75 -29.96
C SER A 51 -9.65 -2.46 -30.02
N ILE A 52 -9.20 -1.68 -31.01
CA ILE A 52 -7.80 -1.25 -31.09
C ILE A 52 -7.41 -0.45 -29.84
N GLY A 53 -6.29 -0.83 -29.24
CA GLY A 53 -5.75 -0.26 -28.00
C GLY A 53 -6.18 -1.00 -26.74
N ASP A 54 -7.17 -1.90 -26.84
CA ASP A 54 -7.68 -2.63 -25.69
C ASP A 54 -6.77 -3.80 -25.30
N THR A 55 -6.84 -4.13 -24.00
CA THR A 55 -6.19 -5.32 -23.44
C THR A 55 -7.01 -6.56 -23.76
N LEU A 56 -6.38 -7.55 -24.39
CA LEU A 56 -6.95 -8.86 -24.69
C LEU A 56 -6.90 -9.81 -23.51
N ILE A 57 -5.86 -9.70 -22.67
CA ILE A 57 -5.78 -10.43 -21.42
C ILE A 57 -5.01 -9.59 -20.42
N SER A 58 -5.58 -9.43 -19.23
CA SER A 58 -4.91 -8.93 -18.04
C SER A 58 -4.91 -10.01 -16.98
N GLN A 59 -3.72 -10.40 -16.52
CA GLN A 59 -3.56 -11.47 -15.55
C GLN A 59 -2.53 -11.08 -14.51
N GLY A 60 -2.68 -11.59 -13.30
CA GLY A 60 -1.61 -11.55 -12.33
C GLY A 60 -2.06 -11.78 -10.91
N ILE A 61 -1.32 -11.17 -9.99
CA ILE A 61 -1.53 -11.26 -8.55
C ILE A 61 -1.94 -9.89 -8.04
N LYS A 62 -3.08 -9.85 -7.37
CA LYS A 62 -3.62 -8.70 -6.67
C LYS A 62 -3.54 -8.95 -5.18
N VAL A 63 -2.84 -8.10 -4.46
CA VAL A 63 -2.74 -8.12 -3.01
C VAL A 63 -3.57 -6.97 -2.45
N GLU A 64 -4.59 -7.37 -1.73
CA GLU A 64 -5.52 -6.51 -1.05
C GLU A 64 -5.04 -6.30 0.38
N THR A 65 -4.71 -5.05 0.72
CA THR A 65 -4.28 -4.67 2.06
C THR A 65 -5.40 -3.93 2.77
N PRO A 66 -5.84 -4.37 3.96
CA PRO A 66 -6.80 -3.62 4.75
C PRO A 66 -6.32 -2.21 5.09
N GLY A 67 -7.24 -1.27 5.16
CA GLY A 67 -6.97 0.11 5.52
C GLY A 67 -8.22 0.81 6.04
N ILE A 68 -8.10 2.10 6.24
CA ILE A 68 -9.21 2.99 6.57
C ILE A 68 -9.18 4.20 5.65
N ARG A 69 -10.36 4.71 5.28
CA ARG A 69 -10.52 6.01 4.63
C ARG A 69 -11.11 6.97 5.66
N LEU A 70 -10.44 8.09 5.90
CA LEU A 70 -10.95 9.12 6.80
C LEU A 70 -12.16 9.81 6.15
N THR A 71 -13.27 9.91 6.88
CA THR A 71 -14.47 10.62 6.42
C THR A 71 -14.49 12.09 6.85
N ALA A 72 -13.62 12.47 7.78
CA ALA A 72 -13.32 13.85 8.16
C ALA A 72 -11.81 14.01 8.36
N ALA A 73 -11.31 15.24 8.21
CA ALA A 73 -9.91 15.53 8.48
C ALA A 73 -9.56 15.22 9.94
N TYR A 74 -8.36 14.69 10.18
CA TYR A 74 -7.88 14.35 11.52
C TYR A 74 -6.55 15.05 11.80
N ARG A 75 -6.47 15.70 12.95
CA ARG A 75 -5.26 16.39 13.42
C ARG A 75 -4.86 15.86 14.78
N THR A 76 -3.60 15.41 14.91
CA THR A 76 -3.06 15.04 16.22
C THR A 76 -2.83 16.28 17.09
N GLU A 77 -2.54 16.08 18.37
CA GLU A 77 -1.95 17.14 19.20
C GLU A 77 -0.46 17.30 18.92
N TRP A 78 0.13 18.28 19.59
CA TRP A 78 1.58 18.37 19.73
C TRP A 78 2.08 17.10 20.42
N VAL A 79 2.97 16.40 19.76
CA VAL A 79 3.52 15.15 20.27
C VAL A 79 4.69 15.49 21.21
N ARG A 80 4.55 15.17 22.49
CA ARG A 80 5.47 15.53 23.58
C ARG A 80 6.40 14.39 23.92
N ASN A 81 7.06 13.77 22.95
CA ASN A 81 8.14 12.85 23.28
C ASN A 81 9.10 12.63 22.11
N SER A 82 10.37 12.39 22.43
CA SER A 82 11.50 12.03 21.54
C SER A 82 12.66 13.05 21.46
N GLY A 83 12.72 14.11 22.27
CA GLY A 83 13.82 15.11 22.16
C GLY A 83 13.89 15.86 20.82
N HIS A 84 12.89 15.64 19.96
CA HIS A 84 12.68 16.24 18.64
C HIS A 84 11.41 17.09 18.68
N ARG A 85 11.32 18.12 17.84
CA ARG A 85 10.08 18.91 17.69
C ARG A 85 9.16 18.15 16.75
N ALA A 86 8.18 17.45 17.30
CA ALA A 86 7.15 16.76 16.53
C ALA A 86 5.94 17.69 16.33
N PHE A 87 5.69 18.06 15.07
CA PHE A 87 4.50 18.82 14.70
C PHE A 87 3.28 17.90 14.62
N PRO A 88 2.08 18.42 14.89
CA PRO A 88 0.84 17.71 14.66
C PRO A 88 0.78 17.12 13.25
N PHE A 89 0.44 15.84 13.15
CA PHE A 89 0.12 15.21 11.88
C PHE A 89 -1.28 15.62 11.48
N PHE A 90 -1.42 16.02 10.23
CA PHE A 90 -2.68 16.42 9.63
C PHE A 90 -2.99 15.50 8.46
N PHE A 91 -4.07 14.74 8.60
CA PHE A 91 -4.62 13.91 7.55
C PHE A 91 -5.88 14.58 7.03
N GLU A 92 -5.95 14.79 5.72
CA GLU A 92 -7.12 15.39 5.08
C GLU A 92 -8.29 14.41 5.07
N ALA A 93 -9.52 14.93 4.90
CA ALA A 93 -10.66 14.08 4.61
C ALA A 93 -10.41 13.28 3.32
N ALA A 94 -10.98 12.09 3.23
CA ALA A 94 -10.76 11.10 2.17
C ALA A 94 -9.34 10.50 2.08
N THR A 95 -8.40 10.89 2.94
CA THR A 95 -7.09 10.22 3.05
C THR A 95 -7.28 8.75 3.37
N VAL A 96 -6.55 7.89 2.65
CA VAL A 96 -6.53 6.45 2.89
C VAL A 96 -5.26 6.08 3.66
N LEU A 97 -5.43 5.39 4.78
CA LEU A 97 -4.35 4.89 5.62
C LEU A 97 -4.29 3.36 5.55
N LYS A 98 -3.11 2.83 5.24
CA LYS A 98 -2.81 1.40 5.10
C LYS A 98 -2.57 0.77 6.47
N LYS A 99 -3.21 -0.36 6.77
CA LYS A 99 -2.93 -1.12 7.99
C LYS A 99 -1.56 -1.76 7.90
N ILE A 100 -0.71 -1.53 8.91
CA ILE A 100 0.64 -2.13 8.97
C ILE A 100 0.84 -3.07 10.16
N GLY A 101 -0.14 -3.14 11.07
CA GLY A 101 -0.08 -4.03 12.22
C GLY A 101 -1.03 -3.59 13.32
N SER A 102 -0.60 -3.82 14.56
CA SER A 102 -1.29 -3.36 15.77
C SER A 102 -0.30 -2.85 16.82
N MET A 103 -0.79 -1.97 17.69
CA MET A 103 -0.11 -1.50 18.89
C MET A 103 -1.00 -1.82 20.10
N ASN A 104 -0.51 -2.63 21.04
CA ASN A 104 -1.28 -3.05 22.22
C ASN A 104 -2.68 -3.57 21.88
N GLY A 105 -2.80 -4.33 20.78
CA GLY A 105 -4.08 -4.86 20.28
C GLY A 105 -4.92 -3.89 19.46
N VAL A 106 -4.54 -2.62 19.36
CA VAL A 106 -5.25 -1.60 18.56
C VAL A 106 -4.66 -1.55 17.14
N PRO A 107 -5.47 -1.69 16.07
CA PRO A 107 -4.99 -1.62 14.70
C PRO A 107 -4.27 -0.32 14.37
N LEU A 108 -3.08 -0.43 13.75
CA LEU A 108 -2.23 0.70 13.35
C LEU A 108 -2.31 0.93 11.84
N TYR A 109 -2.63 2.16 11.44
CA TYR A 109 -2.75 2.59 10.06
C TYR A 109 -1.81 3.76 9.75
N VAL A 110 -1.17 3.71 8.59
CA VAL A 110 -0.20 4.74 8.15
C VAL A 110 -0.50 5.23 6.75
N GLY A 111 -0.13 6.47 6.47
CA GLY A 111 -0.30 7.07 5.15
C GLY A 111 0.35 8.44 5.06
N PRO A 112 0.12 9.16 3.95
CA PRO A 112 0.61 10.51 3.78
C PRO A 112 -0.07 11.45 4.78
N SER A 113 0.68 12.40 5.33
CA SER A 113 0.14 13.49 6.15
C SER A 113 0.91 14.77 5.88
N VAL A 114 0.26 15.90 6.15
CA VAL A 114 0.93 17.20 6.28
C VAL A 114 1.42 17.36 7.73
N GLY A 115 2.59 17.95 7.94
CA GLY A 115 3.26 17.99 9.25
C GLY A 115 4.29 16.86 9.42
N GLY A 116 4.87 16.73 10.61
CA GLY A 116 5.87 15.69 10.86
C GLY A 116 6.91 16.00 11.92
N VAL A 117 7.95 15.17 12.00
CA VAL A 117 9.04 15.34 12.96
C VAL A 117 10.15 16.18 12.33
N MET A 118 10.71 17.13 13.08
CA MET A 118 11.94 17.83 12.68
C MET A 118 13.14 17.30 13.45
N ALA A 119 14.23 17.06 12.73
CA ALA A 119 15.57 16.93 13.29
C ALA A 119 16.00 18.24 13.98
N ALA A 120 16.98 18.14 14.88
CA ALA A 120 17.49 19.29 15.64
C ALA A 120 18.09 20.40 14.75
N ASP A 121 18.54 20.05 13.54
CA ASP A 121 19.07 20.96 12.52
C ASP A 121 17.99 21.64 11.67
N GLY A 122 16.71 21.37 11.94
CA GLY A 122 15.59 21.90 11.16
C GLY A 122 15.26 21.09 9.90
N THR A 123 15.84 19.91 9.72
CA THR A 123 15.45 19.00 8.63
C THR A 123 14.12 18.32 8.94
N GLN A 124 13.17 18.36 8.01
CA GLN A 124 11.93 17.60 8.11
C GLN A 124 12.23 16.11 7.90
N LEU A 125 11.96 15.31 8.92
CA LEU A 125 11.98 13.86 8.86
C LEU A 125 10.66 13.41 8.20
N GLY A 126 10.76 12.57 7.17
CA GLY A 126 9.62 12.24 6.29
C GLY A 126 8.66 11.19 6.85
N ALA A 127 7.53 11.06 6.16
CA ALA A 127 6.48 10.04 6.33
C ALA A 127 7.02 8.61 6.04
N PRO A 128 6.30 7.52 6.38
CA PRO A 128 4.87 7.46 6.72
C PRO A 128 4.55 7.82 8.18
N TYR A 129 3.42 8.52 8.36
CA TYR A 129 2.84 8.86 9.66
C TYR A 129 1.55 8.06 9.87
N GLY A 130 1.17 7.82 11.12
CA GLY A 130 0.00 6.99 11.40
C GLY A 130 -0.67 7.19 12.73
N ILE A 131 -1.81 6.52 12.85
CA ILE A 131 -2.64 6.46 14.04
C ILE A 131 -3.02 5.01 14.32
N ALA A 132 -2.97 4.62 15.59
CA ALA A 132 -3.61 3.41 16.06
C ALA A 132 -5.00 3.77 16.55
N VAL A 133 -6.02 3.23 15.89
CA VAL A 133 -7.42 3.60 16.12
C VAL A 133 -8.27 2.36 16.37
N THR A 134 -9.14 2.46 17.37
CA THR A 134 -10.13 1.41 17.68
C THR A 134 -11.24 1.39 16.63
N ASP A 135 -12.01 0.29 16.57
CA ASP A 135 -13.19 0.20 15.69
C ASP A 135 -14.26 1.27 16.02
N GLY A 136 -14.27 1.81 17.25
CA GLY A 136 -15.16 2.90 17.66
C GLY A 136 -14.68 4.31 17.30
N GLY A 137 -13.53 4.45 16.63
CA GLY A 137 -12.98 5.75 16.24
C GLY A 137 -11.95 6.32 17.21
N GLU A 138 -11.81 5.77 18.42
CA GLU A 138 -10.89 6.32 19.41
C GLU A 138 -9.43 6.07 19.00
N VAL A 139 -8.66 7.15 18.83
CA VAL A 139 -7.24 7.12 18.51
C VAL A 139 -6.44 6.98 19.80
N LYS A 140 -5.73 5.86 19.93
CA LYS A 140 -4.95 5.54 21.13
C LYS A 140 -3.50 5.93 21.02
N PHE A 141 -2.91 5.80 19.82
CA PHE A 141 -1.49 6.03 19.62
C PHE A 141 -1.19 6.76 18.31
N VAL A 142 -0.07 7.48 18.28
CA VAL A 142 0.47 8.13 17.08
C VAL A 142 1.81 7.47 16.67
N TYR A 143 1.99 7.23 15.38
CA TYR A 143 3.15 6.54 14.81
C TYR A 143 3.95 7.45 13.88
N ALA A 144 5.29 7.41 14.01
CA ALA A 144 6.21 7.97 13.03
C ALA A 144 7.57 7.26 13.07
N MET A 145 8.34 7.38 11.98
CA MET A 145 9.75 6.99 11.95
C MET A 145 10.05 5.55 12.42
N GLY A 146 9.13 4.60 12.20
CA GLY A 146 9.35 3.20 12.58
C GLY A 146 8.88 2.82 13.99
N GLY A 147 8.37 3.76 14.78
CA GLY A 147 7.90 3.52 16.15
C GLY A 147 6.68 4.35 16.55
N VAL A 148 6.03 3.95 17.65
CA VAL A 148 4.97 4.75 18.27
C VAL A 148 5.58 5.80 19.18
N ILE A 149 5.08 7.02 19.07
CA ILE A 149 5.63 8.18 19.76
C ILE A 149 4.87 8.52 21.04
N GLU A 150 3.53 8.38 21.08
CA GLU A 150 2.75 8.79 22.25
C GLU A 150 1.34 8.18 22.30
N GLU A 151 0.80 8.05 23.51
CA GLU A 151 -0.63 7.84 23.76
C GLU A 151 -1.40 9.14 23.58
N THR A 152 -2.50 9.13 22.81
CA THR A 152 -3.34 10.32 22.58
C THR A 152 -4.79 10.09 23.00
N PRO A 153 -5.06 9.82 24.30
CA PRO A 153 -6.39 9.44 24.75
C PRO A 153 -7.44 10.53 24.49
N GLY A 154 -8.66 10.12 24.18
CA GLY A 154 -9.83 11.01 24.13
C GLY A 154 -10.10 11.73 22.80
N ARG A 155 -9.40 11.38 21.71
CA ARG A 155 -9.70 11.90 20.37
C ARG A 155 -10.26 10.81 19.46
N ASN A 156 -11.24 11.17 18.64
CA ASN A 156 -11.87 10.26 17.70
C ASN A 156 -11.53 10.67 16.26
N ALA A 157 -11.17 9.67 15.44
CA ALA A 157 -11.12 9.79 13.99
C ALA A 157 -12.40 9.21 13.40
N ALA A 158 -13.02 9.94 12.46
CA ALA A 158 -14.14 9.43 11.68
C ALA A 158 -13.58 8.74 10.43
N PHE A 159 -13.92 7.46 10.25
CA PHE A 159 -13.40 6.67 9.14
C PHE A 159 -14.37 5.56 8.72
N GLU A 160 -14.13 5.03 7.52
CA GLU A 160 -14.71 3.78 7.05
C GLU A 160 -13.59 2.76 6.75
N LYS A 161 -13.88 1.47 6.94
CA LYS A 161 -12.95 0.40 6.56
C LYS A 161 -12.86 0.33 5.04
N THR A 162 -11.66 0.17 4.52
CA THR A 162 -11.43 0.06 3.07
C THR A 162 -10.31 -0.93 2.77
N THR A 163 -10.11 -1.22 1.50
CA THR A 163 -9.06 -2.11 1.01
C THR A 163 -8.23 -1.36 -0.02
N LEU A 164 -6.92 -1.34 0.18
CA LEU A 164 -5.98 -0.81 -0.80
C LEU A 164 -5.55 -1.91 -1.77
N VAL A 165 -5.60 -1.56 -3.06
CA VAL A 165 -5.07 -2.34 -4.18
C VAL A 165 -3.89 -1.55 -4.73
N GLY A 166 -2.81 -2.23 -5.11
CA GLY A 166 -1.74 -1.61 -5.91
C GLY A 166 -0.38 -1.46 -5.25
N GLU A 167 -0.32 -0.99 -4.00
CA GLU A 167 0.95 -0.70 -3.30
C GLU A 167 1.50 -1.89 -2.49
N ASN A 168 1.65 -3.04 -3.14
CA ASN A 168 2.31 -4.20 -2.55
C ASN A 168 3.36 -4.74 -3.53
N GLU A 169 4.56 -5.05 -3.05
CA GLU A 169 5.64 -5.60 -3.88
C GLU A 169 5.30 -6.94 -4.54
N LYS A 170 4.31 -7.64 -3.99
CA LYS A 170 3.77 -8.89 -4.54
C LYS A 170 2.73 -8.65 -5.63
N ASN A 171 2.25 -7.41 -5.82
CA ASN A 171 1.35 -7.09 -6.92
C ASN A 171 2.12 -7.18 -8.23
N PHE A 172 1.57 -7.96 -9.15
CA PHE A 172 2.13 -8.19 -10.46
C PHE A 172 1.00 -8.31 -11.47
N ARG A 173 1.18 -7.71 -12.65
CA ARG A 173 0.20 -7.78 -13.74
C ARG A 173 0.90 -7.89 -15.08
N GLN A 174 0.35 -8.71 -15.95
CA GLN A 174 0.74 -8.89 -17.34
C GLN A 174 -0.45 -8.51 -18.20
N ASP A 175 -0.22 -7.58 -19.15
CA ASP A 175 -1.21 -7.23 -20.16
C ASP A 175 -0.71 -7.66 -21.54
N PHE A 176 -1.60 -8.24 -22.34
CA PHE A 176 -1.41 -8.43 -23.78
C PHE A 176 -2.50 -7.65 -24.51
N LEU A 177 -2.12 -6.73 -25.39
CA LEU A 177 -2.98 -5.73 -25.99
C LEU A 177 -3.05 -5.90 -27.51
N TYR A 178 -4.17 -5.53 -28.11
CA TYR A 178 -4.33 -5.48 -29.55
C TYR A 178 -4.12 -4.07 -30.08
N ASN A 179 -3.17 -3.91 -31.01
CA ASN A 179 -2.83 -2.61 -31.61
C ASN A 179 -3.38 -2.47 -33.03
N GLY A 180 -4.21 -3.41 -33.49
CA GLY A 180 -4.81 -3.37 -34.81
C GLY A 180 -4.21 -4.35 -35.80
N ARG A 181 -4.55 -4.12 -37.07
CA ARG A 181 -4.28 -5.01 -38.20
C ARG A 181 -3.83 -4.22 -39.42
N ASN A 182 -2.95 -4.81 -40.22
CA ASN A 182 -2.60 -4.33 -41.55
C ASN A 182 -2.63 -5.51 -42.52
N LYS A 183 -3.65 -5.56 -43.39
CA LYS A 183 -3.88 -6.65 -44.35
C LYS A 183 -3.89 -8.03 -43.69
N GLU A 184 -2.77 -8.73 -43.61
CA GLU A 184 -2.67 -10.08 -43.04
C GLU A 184 -1.90 -10.12 -41.72
N GLU A 185 -1.34 -8.99 -41.29
CA GLU A 185 -0.60 -8.86 -40.03
C GLU A 185 -1.50 -8.32 -38.91
N LEU A 186 -1.47 -8.98 -37.76
CA LEU A 186 -2.02 -8.47 -36.50
C LEU A 186 -0.89 -7.95 -35.62
N PHE A 187 -1.12 -6.82 -34.96
CA PHE A 187 -0.16 -6.13 -34.11
C PHE A 187 -0.60 -6.23 -32.66
N PHE A 188 0.33 -6.57 -31.77
CA PHE A 188 0.06 -6.67 -30.35
C PHE A 188 1.19 -6.03 -29.54
N SER A 189 0.88 -5.60 -28.32
CA SER A 189 1.87 -5.21 -27.33
C SER A 189 1.72 -6.05 -26.08
N TYR A 190 2.84 -6.37 -25.46
CA TYR A 190 2.91 -6.96 -24.14
C TYR A 190 3.54 -5.97 -23.16
N ARG A 191 3.04 -5.89 -21.94
CA ARG A 191 3.63 -5.09 -20.86
C ARG A 191 3.41 -5.72 -19.49
N GLU A 192 4.37 -5.50 -18.59
CA GLU A 192 4.29 -5.93 -17.19
C GLU A 192 4.24 -4.75 -16.22
N PHE A 193 3.58 -4.96 -15.09
CA PHE A 193 3.52 -4.02 -13.97
C PHE A 193 3.94 -4.72 -12.67
N LYS A 194 4.61 -3.99 -11.79
CA LYS A 194 4.90 -4.42 -10.42
C LYS A 194 4.57 -3.28 -9.46
N SER A 195 3.82 -3.55 -8.40
CA SER A 195 3.30 -2.51 -7.50
C SER A 195 2.59 -1.38 -8.27
N ASP A 196 1.82 -1.75 -9.30
CA ASP A 196 1.15 -0.86 -10.27
C ASP A 196 2.06 0.03 -11.13
N LEU A 197 3.38 -0.06 -10.97
CA LEU A 197 4.33 0.64 -11.82
C LEU A 197 4.66 -0.19 -13.06
N ALA A 198 4.63 0.44 -14.23
CA ALA A 198 5.06 -0.18 -15.47
C ALA A 198 6.52 -0.63 -15.35
N ARG A 199 6.86 -1.78 -15.97
CA ARG A 199 8.23 -2.30 -16.07
C ARG A 199 8.72 -2.15 -17.51
N PRO A 200 9.34 -1.03 -17.91
CA PRO A 200 9.64 -0.75 -19.32
C PRO A 200 10.55 -1.78 -19.98
N ALA A 201 11.44 -2.41 -19.22
CA ALA A 201 12.30 -3.49 -19.71
C ALA A 201 11.54 -4.78 -20.07
N PHE A 202 10.26 -4.89 -19.68
CA PHE A 202 9.39 -6.03 -19.92
C PHE A 202 8.20 -5.64 -20.81
N GLN A 203 8.49 -4.84 -21.83
CA GLN A 203 7.57 -4.46 -22.88
C GLN A 203 8.06 -5.00 -24.22
N GLN A 204 7.16 -5.58 -25.02
CA GLN A 204 7.48 -6.12 -26.33
C GLN A 204 6.32 -5.90 -27.29
N ASP A 205 6.63 -5.44 -28.51
CA ASP A 205 5.66 -5.38 -29.59
C ASP A 205 5.89 -6.56 -30.53
N VAL A 206 4.82 -7.26 -30.86
CA VAL A 206 4.86 -8.48 -31.67
C VAL A 206 3.86 -8.42 -32.80
N ARG A 207 4.19 -9.11 -33.90
CA ARG A 207 3.39 -9.16 -35.12
C ARG A 207 3.22 -10.60 -35.54
N TYR A 208 2.04 -10.94 -36.01
CA TYR A 208 1.71 -12.28 -36.50
C TYR A 208 0.98 -12.20 -37.83
N LEU A 209 1.37 -13.06 -38.76
CA LEU A 209 0.66 -13.29 -40.01
C LEU A 209 -0.50 -14.26 -39.77
N ILE A 210 -1.74 -13.81 -39.95
CA ILE A 210 -2.93 -14.66 -39.71
C ILE A 210 -3.18 -15.68 -40.83
N ALA A 211 -2.55 -15.49 -41.99
CA ALA A 211 -2.60 -16.45 -43.10
C ALA A 211 -2.01 -17.82 -42.69
N ASP A 212 -1.02 -17.81 -41.80
CA ASP A 212 -0.33 -19.03 -41.36
C ASP A 212 -1.12 -19.78 -40.27
N SER A 213 -1.75 -19.03 -39.35
CA SER A 213 -2.45 -19.60 -38.19
C SER A 213 -3.39 -18.59 -37.56
N LYS A 214 -4.59 -19.05 -37.17
CA LYS A 214 -5.50 -18.30 -36.30
C LYS A 214 -5.13 -18.37 -34.82
N ASN A 215 -4.20 -19.25 -34.46
CA ASN A 215 -3.68 -19.39 -33.10
C ASN A 215 -2.44 -18.50 -32.95
N ILE A 216 -2.48 -17.61 -31.96
CA ILE A 216 -1.40 -16.72 -31.60
C ILE A 216 -0.78 -17.23 -30.30
N GLY A 217 0.54 -17.43 -30.32
CA GLY A 217 1.31 -17.84 -29.16
C GLY A 217 2.35 -16.79 -28.80
N PHE A 218 2.27 -16.25 -27.59
CA PHE A 218 3.24 -15.30 -27.05
C PHE A 218 3.63 -15.74 -25.64
N LYS A 219 4.91 -16.00 -25.38
CA LYS A 219 5.36 -16.67 -24.14
C LYS A 219 4.53 -17.95 -23.90
N SER A 220 3.91 -18.11 -22.72
CA SER A 220 2.99 -19.20 -22.39
C SER A 220 1.53 -18.94 -22.82
N LEU A 221 1.15 -17.69 -23.11
CA LEU A 221 -0.19 -17.33 -23.58
C LEU A 221 -0.48 -17.98 -24.94
N ARG A 222 -1.66 -18.58 -25.05
CA ARG A 222 -2.24 -19.09 -26.29
C ARG A 222 -3.64 -18.51 -26.44
N LEU A 223 -3.89 -17.85 -27.56
CA LEU A 223 -5.19 -17.33 -27.93
C LEU A 223 -5.54 -17.76 -29.35
N ARG A 224 -6.83 -17.95 -29.60
CA ARG A 224 -7.35 -18.22 -30.94
C ARG A 224 -8.18 -17.04 -31.41
N VAL A 225 -7.76 -16.45 -32.51
CA VAL A 225 -8.48 -15.39 -33.21
C VAL A 225 -9.63 -16.00 -33.99
N LEU A 226 -10.85 -15.51 -33.75
CA LEU A 226 -12.03 -15.90 -34.52
C LEU A 226 -12.17 -14.99 -35.75
N GLU A 227 -12.07 -13.69 -35.49
CA GLU A 227 -12.23 -12.61 -36.47
C GLU A 227 -11.40 -11.39 -36.05
N ALA A 228 -10.85 -10.66 -37.02
CA ALA A 228 -10.17 -9.39 -36.78
C ALA A 228 -10.48 -8.43 -37.93
N THR A 229 -11.02 -7.27 -37.62
CA THR A 229 -11.26 -6.18 -38.58
C THR A 229 -10.21 -5.09 -38.40
N ASN A 230 -10.36 -3.97 -39.10
CA ASN A 230 -9.56 -2.76 -38.89
C ASN A 230 -9.98 -1.98 -37.62
N GLN A 231 -10.93 -2.47 -36.83
CA GLN A 231 -11.43 -1.81 -35.62
C GLN A 231 -11.41 -2.74 -34.41
N ASP A 232 -11.75 -4.01 -34.60
CA ASP A 232 -11.98 -4.95 -33.51
C ASP A 232 -11.33 -6.30 -33.76
N ILE A 233 -11.12 -7.03 -32.67
CA ILE A 233 -10.71 -8.43 -32.67
C ILE A 233 -11.64 -9.24 -31.78
N THR A 234 -12.09 -10.37 -32.30
CA THR A 234 -12.84 -11.38 -31.54
C THR A 234 -11.99 -12.62 -31.37
N TYR A 235 -11.82 -13.08 -30.14
CA TYR A 235 -10.85 -14.11 -29.77
C TYR A 235 -11.34 -14.96 -28.59
N ILE A 236 -10.63 -16.07 -28.35
CA ILE A 236 -10.77 -16.93 -27.18
C ILE A 236 -9.37 -17.14 -26.58
N ILE A 237 -9.23 -16.96 -25.27
CA ILE A 237 -8.01 -17.36 -24.54
C ILE A 237 -8.07 -18.87 -24.33
N GLU A 238 -7.09 -19.59 -24.86
CA GLU A 238 -7.00 -21.06 -24.73
C GLU A 238 -6.07 -21.47 -23.59
N LYS A 239 -4.98 -20.73 -23.40
CA LYS A 239 -4.07 -20.86 -22.26
C LYS A 239 -3.62 -19.47 -21.80
N PRO A 240 -3.79 -19.09 -20.52
CA PRO A 240 -3.31 -17.81 -20.01
C PRO A 240 -1.78 -17.81 -19.83
N PHE A 241 -1.19 -16.74 -19.30
CA PHE A 241 0.20 -16.74 -18.86
C PHE A 241 0.41 -17.75 -17.70
N ASP A 242 1.66 -18.16 -17.49
CA ASP A 242 2.02 -19.06 -16.38
C ASP A 242 2.28 -18.26 -15.10
#